data_AF-L0DML3-F1
#
_entry.id   AF-L0DML3-F1
#
_cell.length_a   1.000
_cell.length_b   1.000
_cell.length_c   1.000
_cell.angle_alpha   90.00
_cell.angle_beta   90.00
_cell.angle_gamma   90.00
#
_symmetry.space_group_name_H-M   'P 1'
#
loop_
_entity.id
_entity.type
_entity.pdbx_description
1 polymer ?
#
loop_
_entity_poly.entity_id
_entity_poly.type
_entity_poly.pdbx_seq_one_letter_code
_entity_poly.pdbx_strand_id
1 'polypeptide(L)'
;MDAQPKTWRLNRERNPQAPRGAKQIVIPMSRRLYDEIWHDPARLCATVDGWAHSAPEPFPPDFDQGYRLHGFGRESRKLPGLKLRKIVTDDGSS
;
A
#
# COMPACT_ATOMS: atom_id res chain seq x y z
N MET A 1 -9.99 42.49 5.48
CA MET A 1 -10.75 41.22 5.44
C MET A 1 -9.89 40.32 4.59
N ASP A 2 -9.01 39.55 5.23
CA ASP A 2 -7.89 38.92 4.53
C ASP A 2 -7.97 37.41 4.80
N ALA A 3 -8.55 36.71 3.82
CA ALA A 3 -8.64 35.26 3.85
C ALA A 3 -7.24 34.67 3.66
N GLN A 4 -6.67 34.10 4.72
CA GLN A 4 -5.40 33.39 4.60
C GLN A 4 -5.59 32.10 3.80
N PRO A 5 -4.79 31.86 2.75
CA PRO A 5 -4.86 30.64 1.97
C PRO A 5 -4.36 29.47 2.82
N LYS A 6 -5.29 28.61 3.26
CA LYS A 6 -4.99 27.40 4.01
C LYS A 6 -4.34 26.40 3.05
N THR A 7 -3.03 26.53 2.88
CA THR A 7 -2.21 25.57 2.13
C THR A 7 -2.32 24.23 2.85
N TRP A 8 -2.91 23.23 2.21
CA TRP A 8 -2.90 21.85 2.67
C TRP A 8 -1.45 21.34 2.59
N ARG A 9 -0.64 21.67 3.60
CA ARG A 9 0.66 21.06 3.80
C ARG A 9 0.42 19.61 4.20
N LEU A 10 0.54 18.72 3.23
CA LEU A 10 0.71 17.29 3.49
C LEU A 10 1.96 17.17 4.38
N ASN A 11 1.75 16.87 5.66
CA ASN A 11 2.84 16.72 6.62
C ASN A 11 3.74 15.57 6.15
N ARG A 12 4.86 15.92 5.51
CA ARG A 12 5.90 15.00 5.03
C ARG A 12 6.83 14.54 6.15
N GLU A 13 6.64 15.03 7.37
CA GLU A 13 7.46 14.67 8.53
C GLU A 13 6.81 13.50 9.27
N ARG A 14 6.93 12.32 8.68
CA ARG A 14 6.65 11.07 9.39
C ARG A 14 7.76 10.88 10.42
N ASN A 15 7.41 10.95 11.70
CA ASN A 15 8.27 10.59 12.83
C ASN A 15 9.02 9.27 12.54
N PRO A 16 10.37 9.23 12.61
CA PRO A 16 11.15 8.04 12.30
C PRO A 16 11.09 7.05 13.48
N GLN A 17 9.99 6.31 13.57
CA GLN A 17 9.97 5.08 14.37
C GLN A 17 10.76 3.99 13.61
N ALA A 18 11.88 3.57 14.18
CA ALA A 18 12.79 2.55 13.68
C ALA A 18 12.12 1.15 13.52
N PRO A 19 12.72 0.23 12.73
CA PRO A 19 12.02 -0.68 11.83
C PRO A 19 11.54 -1.96 12.53
N ARG A 20 10.28 -2.34 12.29
CA ARG A 20 9.78 -3.69 12.63
C ARG A 20 9.22 -4.37 11.38
N GLY A 21 10.08 -5.10 10.68
CA GLY A 21 9.78 -6.42 10.11
C GLY A 21 9.01 -6.55 8.79
N ALA A 22 8.60 -5.49 8.11
CA ALA A 22 8.14 -5.56 6.71
C ALA A 22 8.17 -4.18 6.06
N LYS A 23 8.78 -4.05 4.87
CA LYS A 23 8.68 -2.84 4.04
C LYS A 23 7.20 -2.67 3.65
N GLN A 24 6.46 -1.81 4.35
CA GLN A 24 5.06 -1.52 4.01
C GLN A 24 5.01 -0.56 2.82
N ILE A 25 4.50 -1.03 1.70
CA ILE A 25 4.17 -0.17 0.56
C ILE A 25 2.75 0.40 0.73
N VAL A 26 2.59 1.69 0.44
CA VAL A 26 1.28 2.34 0.42
C VAL A 26 0.90 2.52 -1.03
N ILE A 27 -0.16 1.83 -1.45
CA ILE A 27 -0.66 1.96 -2.81
C ILE A 27 -1.92 2.83 -2.80
N PRO A 28 -1.92 3.98 -3.51
CA PRO A 28 -3.10 4.82 -3.60
C PRO A 28 -4.21 4.11 -4.40
N MET A 29 -5.37 3.93 -3.78
CA MET A 29 -6.54 3.36 -4.43
C MET A 29 -7.80 4.06 -3.93
N SER A 30 -8.80 4.19 -4.81
CA SER A 30 -10.11 4.72 -4.41
C SER A 30 -10.88 3.70 -3.57
N ARG A 31 -11.83 4.17 -2.74
CA ARG A 31 -12.68 3.27 -1.97
C ARG A 31 -13.45 2.29 -2.86
N ARG A 32 -13.95 2.77 -4.01
CA ARG A 32 -14.65 1.93 -4.99
C ARG A 32 -13.76 0.81 -5.52
N LEU A 33 -12.53 1.15 -5.94
CA LEU A 33 -11.58 0.15 -6.44
C LEU A 33 -11.25 -0.87 -5.33
N TYR A 34 -11.05 -0.41 -4.10
CA TYR A 34 -10.88 -1.28 -2.94
C TYR A 34 -12.04 -2.29 -2.81
N ASP A 35 -13.27 -1.81 -2.75
CA ASP A 35 -14.43 -2.68 -2.57
C ASP A 35 -14.59 -3.68 -3.74
N GLU A 36 -14.17 -3.30 -4.96
CA GLU A 36 -14.25 -4.14 -6.17
C GLU A 36 -13.17 -5.24 -6.24
N ILE A 37 -11.91 -4.93 -5.93
CA ILE A 37 -10.78 -5.86 -6.19
C ILE A 37 -10.15 -6.45 -4.93
N TRP A 38 -10.38 -5.87 -3.74
CA TRP A 38 -9.59 -6.20 -2.56
C TRP A 38 -9.78 -7.63 -2.06
N HIS A 39 -10.93 -8.23 -2.34
CA HIS A 39 -11.23 -9.63 -2.01
C HIS A 39 -10.87 -10.61 -3.13
N ASP A 40 -10.60 -10.14 -4.35
CA ASP A 40 -10.19 -10.96 -5.49
C ASP A 40 -8.66 -10.93 -5.61
N PRO A 41 -7.95 -12.00 -5.21
CA PRO A 41 -6.49 -12.01 -5.24
C PRO A 41 -5.92 -11.84 -6.65
N ALA A 42 -6.57 -12.38 -7.68
CA ALA A 42 -6.07 -12.32 -9.05
C ALA A 42 -6.17 -10.88 -9.60
N ARG A 43 -7.32 -10.23 -9.39
CA ARG A 43 -7.50 -8.82 -9.79
C ARG A 43 -6.59 -7.89 -9.01
N LEU A 44 -6.39 -8.16 -7.72
CA LEU A 44 -5.49 -7.35 -6.91
C LEU A 44 -4.04 -7.47 -7.40
N CYS A 45 -3.55 -8.69 -7.67
CA CYS A 45 -2.23 -8.88 -8.24
C CYS A 45 -2.08 -8.13 -9.57
N ALA A 46 -2.99 -8.31 -10.53
CA ALA A 46 -2.91 -7.62 -11.82
C ALA A 46 -2.87 -6.08 -11.69
N THR A 47 -3.57 -5.52 -10.70
CA THR A 47 -3.54 -4.08 -10.44
C THR A 47 -2.20 -3.65 -9.84
N VAL A 48 -1.68 -4.45 -8.90
CA VAL A 48 -0.37 -4.24 -8.27
C VAL A 48 0.77 -4.35 -9.28
N ASP A 49 0.71 -5.29 -10.21
CA ASP A 49 1.68 -5.44 -11.29
C ASP A 49 1.67 -4.23 -12.22
N GLY A 50 0.49 -3.72 -12.56
CA GLY A 50 0.36 -2.47 -13.32
C GLY A 50 0.99 -1.27 -12.60
N TRP A 51 0.84 -1.17 -11.28
CA TRP A 51 1.49 -0.13 -10.48
C TRP A 51 3.00 -0.31 -10.42
N ALA A 52 3.49 -1.53 -10.18
CA ALA A 52 4.92 -1.83 -10.15
C ALA A 52 5.59 -1.49 -11.48
N HIS A 53 4.93 -1.74 -12.61
CA HIS A 53 5.42 -1.37 -13.93
C HIS A 53 5.44 0.16 -14.16
N SER A 54 4.36 0.85 -13.80
CA SER A 54 4.22 2.30 -14.05
C SER A 54 5.04 3.18 -13.11
N ALA A 55 5.24 2.72 -11.87
CA ALA A 55 5.94 3.42 -10.80
C ALA A 55 6.67 2.38 -9.94
N PRO A 56 7.88 1.95 -10.34
CA PRO A 56 8.64 0.91 -9.63
C PRO A 56 9.32 1.42 -8.34
N GLU A 57 9.60 2.72 -8.22
CA GLU A 57 10.30 3.33 -7.07
C GLU A 57 9.78 2.92 -5.66
N PRO A 58 8.46 2.80 -5.40
CA PRO A 58 7.97 2.37 -4.09
C PRO A 58 8.08 0.85 -3.85
N PHE A 59 8.35 0.04 -4.88
CA PHE A 59 8.44 -1.41 -4.77
C PHE A 59 9.87 -1.85 -4.44
N PRO A 60 10.06 -2.95 -3.70
CA PRO A 60 11.39 -3.52 -3.50
C PRO A 60 11.97 -3.99 -4.84
N PRO A 61 13.31 -3.97 -5.02
CA PRO A 61 13.94 -4.35 -6.28
C PRO A 61 13.63 -5.79 -6.71
N ASP A 62 13.39 -6.68 -5.75
CA ASP A 62 13.09 -8.10 -6.01
C ASP A 62 11.57 -8.38 -6.16
N PHE A 63 10.74 -7.34 -6.25
CA PHE A 63 9.29 -7.50 -6.39
C PHE A 63 8.90 -8.24 -7.69
N ASP A 64 9.69 -8.04 -8.75
CA ASP A 64 9.50 -8.67 -10.05
C ASP A 64 9.82 -10.18 -10.05
N GLN A 65 10.47 -10.70 -9.00
CA GLN A 65 10.72 -12.15 -8.83
C GLN A 65 9.47 -12.91 -8.41
N GLY A 66 8.40 -12.18 -8.09
CA GLY A 66 7.12 -12.73 -7.68
C GLY A 66 6.79 -12.44 -6.22
N TYR A 67 5.50 -12.41 -5.93
CA TYR A 67 4.97 -12.19 -4.59
C TYR A 67 3.66 -12.92 -4.39
N ARG A 68 3.25 -13.06 -3.13
CA ARG A 68 1.98 -13.65 -2.73
C ARG A 68 1.22 -12.73 -1.80
N LEU A 69 -0.09 -12.69 -1.99
CA LEU A 69 -1.00 -11.96 -1.10
C LEU A 69 -1.28 -12.82 0.14
N HIS A 70 -0.90 -12.32 1.31
CA HIS A 70 -1.05 -13.04 2.57
C HIS A 70 -2.14 -12.43 3.46
N GLY A 71 -3.26 -13.15 3.57
CA GLY A 71 -4.35 -12.88 4.51
C GLY A 71 -4.87 -11.44 4.50
N PHE A 72 -5.63 -11.11 5.53
CA PHE A 72 -6.03 -9.74 5.82
C PHE A 72 -5.47 -9.35 7.18
N GLY A 73 -4.85 -8.18 7.24
CA GLY A 73 -4.43 -7.56 8.49
C GLY A 73 -5.61 -6.93 9.23
N ARG A 74 -5.26 -6.23 10.31
CA ARG A 74 -6.23 -5.49 11.11
C ARG A 74 -6.99 -4.45 10.29
N GLU A 75 -8.22 -4.20 10.70
CA GLU A 75 -9.00 -3.09 10.21
C GLU A 75 -8.35 -1.75 10.57
N SER A 76 -8.52 -0.76 9.71
CA SER A 76 -8.06 0.59 9.90
C SER A 76 -8.85 1.26 11.01
N ARG A 77 -8.12 1.84 11.98
CA ARG A 77 -8.73 2.59 13.09
C ARG A 77 -9.41 3.88 12.64
N LYS A 78 -9.06 4.40 11.46
CA LYS A 78 -9.57 5.68 10.94
C LYS A 78 -10.60 5.51 9.82
N LEU A 79 -10.57 4.36 9.15
CA LEU A 79 -11.43 4.09 8.00
C LEU A 79 -12.13 2.75 8.21
N PRO A 80 -13.35 2.75 8.76
CA PRO A 80 -14.11 1.53 9.02
C PRO A 80 -14.30 0.69 7.76
N GLY A 81 -14.16 -0.63 7.92
CA GLY A 81 -14.27 -1.63 6.86
C GLY A 81 -13.02 -1.78 5.97
N LEU A 82 -11.99 -0.93 6.10
CA LEU A 82 -10.74 -1.09 5.35
C LEU A 82 -9.74 -1.92 6.15
N LYS A 83 -9.36 -3.08 5.62
CA LYS A 83 -8.32 -3.96 6.15
C LYS A 83 -7.03 -3.83 5.34
N LEU A 84 -5.90 -3.85 6.06
CA LEU A 84 -4.58 -4.00 5.43
C LEU A 84 -4.45 -5.38 4.79
N ARG A 85 -3.60 -5.52 3.78
CA ARG A 85 -3.25 -6.81 3.18
C ARG A 85 -1.74 -6.91 3.15
N LYS A 86 -1.22 -8.07 3.58
CA LYS A 86 0.23 -8.30 3.57
C LYS A 86 0.61 -8.83 2.20
N ILE A 87 1.66 -8.28 1.62
CA ILE A 87 2.32 -8.84 0.44
C ILE A 87 3.64 -9.43 0.91
N VAL A 88 3.91 -10.65 0.48
CA VAL A 88 5.15 -11.37 0.79
C VAL A 88 5.83 -11.62 -0.54
N THR A 89 6.98 -10.99 -0.76
CA THR A 89 7.87 -11.32 -1.87
C THR A 89 8.30 -12.77 -1.73
N ASP A 90 8.47 -13.46 -2.86
CA ASP A 90 9.14 -14.76 -2.90
C ASP A 90 10.65 -14.51 -2.73
N ASP A 91 11.02 -13.90 -1.60
CA ASP A 91 12.42 -13.80 -1.21
C ASP A 91 12.92 -15.24 -1.08
N GLY A 92 13.96 -15.60 -1.83
CA GLY A 92 14.72 -16.84 -1.70
C GLY A 92 15.46 -16.97 -0.35
N SER A 93 14.86 -16.53 0.74
CA SER A 93 15.33 -16.74 2.11
C SER A 93 14.34 -17.65 2.84
N SER A 94 14.63 -18.95 2.71
CA SER A 94 14.21 -19.98 3.67
C SER A 94 14.85 -19.76 5.04
#